data_AF-A0A0C2MMS7-F1
#
_entry.id   AF-A0A0C2MMS7-F1
#
_cell.length_a   1.000
_cell.length_b   1.000
_cell.length_c   1.000
_cell.angle_alpha   90.00
_cell.angle_beta   90.00
_cell.angle_gamma   90.00
#
_symmetry.space_group_name_H-M   'P 1'
#
loop_
_entity.id
_entity.type
_entity.pdbx_description
1 polymer ?
#
loop_
_entity_poly.entity_id
_entity_poly.type
_entity_poly.pdbx_seq_one_letter_code
_entity_poly.pdbx_strand_id
1 'polypeptide(L)'
;MLIIMATIGNQKELKILDITTNTLDAAVFPAFLIKKKVKHFDLEFGTYYIILVDIEHRTCLWGSSFPPYHFVRKACYDSNTSDEIILNFYMNKNLEGVLLMNHPADNNVMMTYKSTNKGRFWFKNKFVFPCQSQLKKSVYFDFQLHDHQTVPKNFQWIDIQYEHEDTGIQPFITLDGGNSWNATPKTKSKVVMLPYGSVILFVDMDSNGINYSLDQTATWLRFDLYKTKPNILYIGRISETDLKAVIVTREPEVDKLQFTTVDFSHIFTTHYHQWPLPKAEGYCYRGKNTLMRTRDPKILCIDKLTEHMETKSICPCTSDDYKNVFISQLLLDGAHLRRQSYTKVDIPAEINVNSPITFDHTRKYIYTSMGKYITQFTYIGTVHSKLYFVNDNIIDLAYDSVFRVLIFLTSRKQLKTPVCTKHTSDIGQFYIDFTTQKAYILTISKDLIILNFTEGITLYTITHVSDFAVFGEHMYFIDGGKLMFRNVSKKSTNV
;
A
#
# COMPACT_ATOMS: atom_id res chain seq x y z
N MET A 1 17.89 -22.15 2.99
CA MET A 1 18.60 -20.86 2.92
C MET A 1 18.90 -20.40 4.33
N LEU A 2 20.06 -19.80 4.60
CA LEU A 2 20.49 -19.45 5.95
C LEU A 2 20.99 -18.00 6.00
N ILE A 3 20.57 -17.24 7.01
CA ILE A 3 21.20 -15.96 7.35
C ILE A 3 22.28 -16.20 8.39
N ILE A 4 23.48 -15.71 8.10
CA ILE A 4 24.62 -15.73 9.01
C ILE A 4 24.91 -14.29 9.40
N MET A 5 24.83 -14.00 10.69
CA MET A 5 25.28 -12.72 11.23
C MET A 5 26.72 -12.89 11.71
N ALA A 6 27.65 -12.23 11.02
CA ALA A 6 29.06 -12.25 11.36
C ALA A 6 29.44 -10.92 12.02
N THR A 7 30.22 -10.98 13.10
CA THR A 7 30.79 -9.80 13.73
C THR A 7 32.20 -9.61 13.20
N ILE A 8 32.46 -8.49 12.51
CA ILE A 8 33.80 -8.12 12.01
C ILE A 8 34.18 -6.80 12.67
N GLY A 9 35.05 -6.88 13.68
CA GLY A 9 35.35 -5.75 14.56
C GLY A 9 34.10 -5.29 15.33
N ASN A 10 33.79 -4.00 15.28
CA ASN A 10 32.61 -3.41 15.92
C ASN A 10 31.35 -3.41 15.02
N GLN A 11 31.46 -3.89 13.77
CA GLN A 11 30.34 -3.91 12.83
C GLN A 11 29.75 -5.31 12.71
N LYS A 12 28.41 -5.39 12.73
CA LYS A 12 27.66 -6.61 12.42
C LYS A 12 27.36 -6.65 10.92
N GLU A 13 28.05 -7.54 10.21
CA GLU A 13 27.77 -7.85 8.81
C GLU A 13 26.71 -8.95 8.74
N LEU A 14 25.76 -8.82 7.82
CA LEU A 14 24.80 -9.87 7.52
C LEU A 14 25.22 -10.50 6.21
N LYS A 15 25.36 -11.82 6.19
CA LYS A 15 25.62 -12.60 4.99
C LYS A 15 24.48 -13.59 4.77
N ILE A 16 24.14 -13.82 3.52
CA ILE A 16 23.09 -14.76 3.12
C ILE A 16 23.78 -15.94 2.46
N LEU A 17 23.64 -17.12 3.05
CA LEU A 17 24.02 -18.38 2.44
C LEU A 17 22.85 -18.89 1.62
N ASP A 18 22.97 -18.76 0.32
CA ASP A 18 22.06 -19.38 -0.62
C ASP A 18 22.49 -20.84 -0.81
N ILE A 19 21.69 -21.77 -0.27
CA ILE A 19 22.01 -23.20 -0.28
C ILE A 19 21.90 -23.76 -1.70
N THR A 20 21.08 -23.18 -2.56
CA THR A 20 20.86 -23.68 -3.92
C THR A 20 22.05 -23.37 -4.81
N THR A 21 22.64 -22.18 -4.68
CA THR A 21 23.84 -21.78 -5.43
C THR A 21 25.15 -22.07 -4.68
N ASN A 22 25.06 -22.42 -3.40
CA ASN A 22 26.19 -22.53 -2.47
C ASN A 22 27.05 -21.25 -2.43
N THR A 23 26.42 -20.08 -2.56
CA THR A 23 27.10 -18.78 -2.48
C THR A 23 26.83 -18.12 -1.14
N LEU A 24 27.86 -17.43 -0.63
CA LEU A 24 27.78 -16.64 0.60
C LEU A 24 28.00 -15.17 0.25
N ASP A 25 26.90 -14.45 0.10
CA ASP A 25 26.92 -13.06 -0.36
C ASP A 25 26.60 -12.09 0.78
N ALA A 26 27.27 -10.93 0.76
CA ALA A 26 27.04 -9.88 1.76
C ALA A 26 25.69 -9.19 1.51
N ALA A 27 24.85 -9.11 2.54
CA ALA A 27 23.63 -8.33 2.50
C ALA A 27 23.97 -6.84 2.68
N VAL A 28 23.74 -6.06 1.62
CA VAL A 28 24.09 -4.65 1.55
C VAL A 28 22.92 -3.80 2.04
N PHE A 29 23.16 -2.98 3.06
CA PHE A 29 22.21 -2.04 3.64
C PHE A 29 22.72 -0.60 3.53
N PRO A 30 21.87 0.43 3.73
CA PRO A 30 22.33 1.81 3.83
C PRO A 30 23.41 1.97 4.91
N ALA A 31 24.45 2.76 4.61
CA ALA A 31 25.67 2.87 5.42
C ALA A 31 25.44 3.28 6.89
N PHE A 32 24.37 4.03 7.17
CA PHE A 32 24.06 4.54 8.51
C PHE A 32 23.19 3.57 9.34
N LEU A 33 22.84 2.39 8.82
CA LEU A 33 22.04 1.42 9.56
C LEU A 33 22.90 0.66 10.57
N ILE A 34 22.77 1.00 11.86
CA ILE A 34 23.39 0.24 12.95
C ILE A 34 22.42 -0.83 13.44
N LYS A 35 22.74 -2.09 13.12
CA LYS A 35 21.88 -3.25 13.35
C LYS A 35 22.05 -3.78 14.77
N LYS A 36 20.96 -3.90 15.53
CA LYS A 36 20.96 -4.48 16.86
C LYS A 36 20.69 -5.99 16.81
N LYS A 37 19.59 -6.37 16.15
CA LYS A 37 19.06 -7.76 16.11
C LYS A 37 18.34 -8.05 14.79
N VAL A 38 18.46 -9.28 14.30
CA VAL A 38 17.58 -9.83 13.24
C VAL A 38 16.42 -10.53 13.95
N LYS A 39 15.18 -10.09 13.70
CA LYS A 39 13.97 -10.73 14.28
C LYS A 39 13.46 -11.89 13.44
N HIS A 40 13.51 -11.74 12.12
CA HIS A 40 12.92 -12.71 11.20
C HIS A 40 13.56 -12.60 9.81
N PHE A 41 13.50 -13.70 9.07
CA PHE A 41 13.98 -13.80 7.70
C PHE A 41 13.08 -14.74 6.91
N ASP A 42 12.76 -14.34 5.67
CA ASP A 42 12.05 -15.20 4.74
C ASP A 42 12.51 -14.96 3.29
N LEU A 43 12.31 -15.96 2.43
CA LEU A 43 12.51 -15.84 0.99
C LEU A 43 11.19 -16.14 0.31
N GLU A 44 10.54 -15.10 -0.19
CA GLU A 44 9.26 -15.24 -0.86
C GLU A 44 9.32 -14.66 -2.27
N PHE A 45 9.06 -15.53 -3.23
CA PHE A 45 8.98 -15.19 -4.65
C PHE A 45 10.20 -14.41 -5.17
N GLY A 46 11.39 -14.97 -4.92
CA GLY A 46 12.67 -14.40 -5.32
C GLY A 46 13.01 -13.08 -4.64
N THR A 47 12.32 -12.73 -3.54
CA THR A 47 12.60 -11.53 -2.74
C THR A 47 12.94 -11.97 -1.33
N TYR A 48 14.14 -11.60 -0.87
CA TYR A 48 14.54 -11.82 0.52
C TYR A 48 13.91 -10.73 1.38
N TYR A 49 13.26 -11.12 2.46
CA TYR A 49 12.69 -10.21 3.45
C TYR A 49 13.40 -10.41 4.78
N ILE A 50 13.83 -9.32 5.40
CA ILE A 50 14.51 -9.32 6.69
C ILE A 50 13.82 -8.32 7.61
N ILE A 51 13.45 -8.75 8.81
CA ILE A 51 12.97 -7.86 9.85
C ILE A 51 14.15 -7.55 10.78
N LEU A 52 14.58 -6.29 10.79
CA LEU A 52 15.70 -5.81 11.60
C LEU A 52 15.23 -4.87 12.70
N VAL A 53 15.89 -4.95 13.85
CA VAL A 53 15.81 -3.97 14.92
C VAL A 53 17.09 -3.14 14.91
N ASP A 54 16.97 -1.82 14.86
CA ASP A 54 18.11 -0.91 14.97
C ASP A 54 18.48 -0.58 16.43
N ILE A 55 19.51 0.22 16.64
CA ILE A 55 19.95 0.64 17.99
C ILE A 55 18.95 1.57 18.68
N GLU A 56 18.10 2.25 17.93
CA GLU A 56 17.02 3.12 18.41
C GLU A 56 15.75 2.30 18.71
N HIS A 57 15.84 0.97 18.71
CA HIS A 57 14.73 0.04 18.93
C HIS A 57 13.62 0.09 17.87
N ARG A 58 13.87 0.70 16.71
CA ARG A 58 12.92 0.68 15.61
C ARG A 58 12.97 -0.66 14.90
N THR A 59 11.79 -1.23 14.66
CA THR A 59 11.67 -2.49 13.93
C THR A 59 11.26 -2.18 12.50
N CYS A 60 12.09 -2.60 11.54
CA CYS A 60 11.89 -2.32 10.12
C CYS A 60 11.86 -3.59 9.29
N LEU A 61 10.94 -3.66 8.35
CA LEU A 61 10.94 -4.64 7.26
C LEU A 61 11.85 -4.14 6.13
N TRP A 62 12.76 -4.99 5.71
CA TRP A 62 13.66 -4.78 4.58
C TRP A 62 13.39 -5.83 3.52
N GLY A 63 13.36 -5.41 2.26
CA GLY A 63 13.21 -6.31 1.12
C GLY A 63 14.39 -6.17 0.17
N SER A 64 14.90 -7.26 -0.37
CA SER A 64 15.95 -7.23 -1.40
C SER A 64 15.45 -6.53 -2.66
N SER A 65 16.36 -5.84 -3.33
CA SER A 65 16.17 -5.16 -4.60
C SER A 65 17.21 -5.63 -5.60
N PHE A 66 17.25 -5.01 -6.79
CA PHE A 66 18.34 -5.22 -7.75
C PHE A 66 19.41 -4.13 -7.54
N PRO A 67 20.71 -4.46 -7.55
CA PRO A 67 21.28 -5.82 -7.70
C PRO A 67 20.99 -6.73 -6.49
N PRO A 68 21.02 -8.08 -6.66
CA PRO A 68 20.68 -9.03 -5.60
C PRO A 68 21.36 -8.73 -4.27
N TYR A 69 20.71 -9.07 -3.15
CA TYR A 69 21.19 -8.82 -1.77
C TYR A 69 21.34 -7.35 -1.37
N HIS A 70 20.94 -6.38 -2.21
CA HIS A 70 20.77 -4.98 -1.79
C HIS A 70 19.41 -4.77 -1.15
N PHE A 71 19.39 -4.46 0.13
CA PHE A 71 18.16 -4.31 0.90
C PHE A 71 17.68 -2.86 0.93
N VAL A 72 16.40 -2.69 0.62
CA VAL A 72 15.68 -1.41 0.77
C VAL A 72 14.65 -1.52 1.88
N ARG A 73 14.51 -0.45 2.64
CA ARG A 73 13.52 -0.32 3.71
C ARG A 73 12.12 -0.29 3.09
N LYS A 74 11.21 -1.09 3.62
CA LYS A 74 9.82 -1.21 3.16
C LYS A 74 8.83 -0.54 4.10
N ALA A 75 9.02 -0.76 5.40
CA ALA A 75 8.25 -0.13 6.46
C ALA A 75 9.02 -0.20 7.77
N CYS A 76 8.70 0.70 8.69
CA CYS A 76 9.20 0.69 10.05
C CYS A 76 8.07 1.05 11.00
N TYR A 77 8.22 0.63 12.24
CA TYR A 77 7.44 1.15 13.35
C TYR A 77 8.35 1.27 14.58
N ASP A 78 8.03 2.24 15.42
CA ASP A 78 8.69 2.44 16.70
C ASP A 78 8.00 1.56 17.73
N SER A 79 8.72 0.58 18.28
CA SER A 79 8.21 -0.20 19.41
C SER A 79 8.72 0.39 20.72
N ASN A 80 7.85 1.04 21.47
CA ASN A 80 8.19 1.53 22.82
C ASN A 80 8.44 0.38 23.81
N THR A 81 7.90 -0.80 23.54
CA THR A 81 8.06 -1.94 24.43
C THR A 81 9.32 -2.73 24.08
N SER A 82 10.03 -3.17 25.11
CA SER A 82 11.14 -4.13 25.04
C SER A 82 10.70 -5.52 24.57
N ASP A 83 9.45 -5.67 24.14
CA ASP A 83 8.77 -6.94 24.11
C ASP A 83 9.28 -7.85 23.00
N GLU A 84 9.54 -9.05 23.48
CA GLU A 84 9.82 -10.24 22.75
C GLU A 84 8.63 -10.62 21.84
N ILE A 85 8.98 -10.99 20.61
CA ILE A 85 8.32 -12.02 19.79
C ILE A 85 7.02 -11.68 19.01
N ILE A 86 6.27 -10.60 19.29
CA ILE A 86 5.13 -10.31 18.39
C ILE A 86 5.64 -9.81 17.04
N LEU A 87 5.48 -10.66 16.02
CA LEU A 87 5.73 -10.30 14.62
C LEU A 87 4.63 -9.33 14.21
N ASN A 88 5.01 -8.09 13.91
CA ASN A 88 4.10 -7.09 13.36
C ASN A 88 4.07 -7.09 11.83
N PHE A 89 4.71 -8.08 11.19
CA PHE A 89 4.71 -8.25 9.76
C PHE A 89 4.33 -9.68 9.42
N TYR A 90 3.53 -9.82 8.36
CA TYR A 90 3.20 -11.11 7.77
C TYR A 90 3.42 -11.03 6.26
N MET A 91 4.12 -12.04 5.73
CA MET A 91 4.38 -12.20 4.30
C MET A 91 3.46 -13.30 3.81
N ASN A 92 2.52 -12.94 2.93
CA ASN A 92 1.63 -13.94 2.35
C ASN A 92 2.44 -14.80 1.37
N LYS A 93 2.62 -16.08 1.72
CA LYS A 93 3.37 -17.06 0.91
C LYS A 93 2.61 -17.56 -0.31
N ASN A 94 1.31 -17.31 -0.35
CA ASN A 94 0.43 -17.77 -1.41
C ASN A 94 0.25 -16.71 -2.52
N LEU A 95 0.34 -15.42 -2.18
CA LEU A 95 0.09 -14.33 -3.13
C LEU A 95 1.24 -13.32 -3.20
N GLU A 96 1.84 -13.22 -4.38
CA GLU A 96 3.12 -12.54 -4.57
C GLU A 96 3.11 -11.04 -4.24
N GLY A 97 3.86 -10.63 -3.22
CA GLY A 97 4.00 -9.22 -2.88
C GLY A 97 2.84 -8.66 -2.05
N VAL A 98 1.94 -9.53 -1.58
CA VAL A 98 0.99 -9.19 -0.51
C VAL A 98 1.68 -9.30 0.84
N LEU A 99 1.74 -8.18 1.55
CA LEU A 99 2.33 -8.09 2.89
C LEU A 99 1.31 -7.45 3.83
N LEU A 100 1.24 -7.91 5.07
CA LEU A 100 0.46 -7.29 6.13
C LEU A 100 1.40 -6.71 7.18
N MET A 101 1.02 -5.57 7.77
CA MET A 101 1.75 -4.92 8.85
C MET A 101 0.79 -4.40 9.91
N ASN A 102 1.04 -4.72 11.16
CA ASN A 102 0.40 -4.05 12.29
C ASN A 102 1.18 -2.78 12.62
N HIS A 103 0.53 -1.63 12.54
CA HIS A 103 1.14 -0.33 12.79
C HIS A 103 0.27 0.50 13.75
N PRO A 104 0.87 1.21 14.72
CA PRO A 104 0.12 2.11 15.60
C PRO A 104 -0.45 3.27 14.76
N ALA A 105 -1.77 3.43 14.77
CA ALA A 105 -2.44 4.59 14.17
C ALA A 105 -2.48 5.76 15.18
N ASP A 106 -3.20 6.83 14.84
CA ASP A 106 -3.47 7.95 15.74
C ASP A 106 -4.01 7.42 17.09
N ASN A 107 -3.52 7.97 18.19
CA ASN A 107 -3.80 7.53 19.57
C ASN A 107 -3.21 6.17 19.98
N ASN A 108 -2.14 5.70 19.33
CA ASN A 108 -1.45 4.44 19.64
C ASN A 108 -2.33 3.18 19.49
N VAL A 109 -3.45 3.26 18.77
CA VAL A 109 -4.31 2.10 18.51
C VAL A 109 -3.70 1.31 17.35
N MET A 110 -3.38 0.03 17.58
CA MET A 110 -2.83 -0.83 16.54
C MET A 110 -3.85 -1.11 15.43
N MET A 111 -3.40 -1.05 14.17
CA MET A 111 -4.21 -1.35 13.00
C MET A 111 -3.40 -2.13 11.96
N THR A 112 -4.04 -3.09 11.29
CA THR A 112 -3.39 -3.82 10.18
C THR A 112 -3.52 -3.06 8.85
N TYR A 113 -2.39 -2.82 8.21
CA TYR A 113 -2.23 -2.30 6.86
C TYR A 113 -1.82 -3.42 5.91
N LYS A 114 -2.09 -3.24 4.61
CA LYS A 114 -1.71 -4.16 3.55
C LYS A 114 -0.89 -3.46 2.48
N SER A 115 0.15 -4.13 1.99
CA SER A 115 0.81 -3.81 0.73
C SER A 115 0.49 -4.86 -0.31
N THR A 116 0.33 -4.46 -1.58
CA THR A 116 0.18 -5.38 -2.72
C THR A 116 1.34 -5.25 -3.72
N ASN A 117 2.37 -4.48 -3.37
CA ASN A 117 3.50 -4.14 -4.24
C ASN A 117 4.84 -4.31 -3.50
N LYS A 118 4.99 -5.43 -2.77
CA LYS A 118 6.23 -5.80 -2.06
C LYS A 118 6.66 -4.74 -1.04
N GLY A 119 5.69 -4.15 -0.35
CA GLY A 119 5.92 -3.20 0.75
C GLY A 119 6.33 -1.81 0.31
N ARG A 120 6.05 -1.40 -0.94
CA ARG A 120 6.35 -0.04 -1.40
C ARG A 120 5.27 0.94 -0.93
N PHE A 121 4.01 0.58 -1.09
CA PHE A 121 2.86 1.33 -0.58
C PHE A 121 2.05 0.46 0.37
N TRP A 122 1.47 1.10 1.38
CA TRP A 122 0.68 0.48 2.44
C TRP A 122 -0.68 1.15 2.52
N PHE A 123 -1.74 0.34 2.54
CA PHE A 123 -3.12 0.79 2.49
C PHE A 123 -3.90 0.23 3.68
N LYS A 124 -4.92 0.96 4.12
CA LYS A 124 -5.85 0.45 5.14
C LYS A 124 -6.64 -0.71 4.56
N ASN A 125 -6.81 -1.78 5.36
CA ASN A 125 -7.67 -2.89 4.98
C ASN A 125 -9.15 -2.50 5.12
N LYS A 126 -9.99 -3.03 4.22
CA LYS A 126 -11.45 -2.90 4.31
C LYS A 126 -12.00 -4.09 5.07
N PHE A 127 -12.57 -3.86 6.25
CA PHE A 127 -13.21 -4.90 7.05
C PHE A 127 -14.73 -4.86 6.84
N VAL A 128 -15.33 -6.03 6.67
CA VAL A 128 -16.78 -6.21 6.49
C VAL A 128 -17.29 -7.06 7.65
N PHE A 129 -18.23 -6.52 8.42
CA PHE A 129 -18.86 -7.20 9.54
C PHE A 129 -20.29 -7.59 9.17
N PRO A 130 -20.78 -8.78 9.59
CA PRO A 130 -22.15 -9.21 9.30
C PRO A 130 -23.21 -8.31 9.97
N CYS A 131 -22.88 -7.68 11.11
CA CYS A 131 -23.76 -6.75 11.82
C CYS A 131 -23.18 -5.32 11.78
N GLN A 132 -23.96 -4.36 11.25
CA GLN A 132 -23.54 -2.94 11.16
C GLN A 132 -23.27 -2.28 12.52
N SER A 133 -23.84 -2.79 13.61
CA SER A 133 -23.62 -2.27 14.97
C SER A 133 -22.21 -2.52 15.52
N GLN A 134 -21.43 -3.41 14.90
CA GLN A 134 -20.09 -3.81 15.34
C GLN A 134 -18.97 -3.19 14.51
N LEU A 135 -19.17 -1.99 13.97
CA LEU A 135 -18.12 -1.26 13.25
C LEU A 135 -16.96 -0.91 14.21
N LYS A 136 -16.02 -1.85 14.36
CA LYS A 136 -14.75 -1.62 15.04
C LYS A 136 -13.97 -0.58 14.23
N LYS A 137 -13.47 0.45 14.92
CA LYS A 137 -12.63 1.49 14.32
C LYS A 137 -11.26 0.98 13.89
N SER A 138 -10.79 -0.12 14.50
CA SER A 138 -9.48 -0.71 14.25
C SER A 138 -9.54 -2.23 14.43
N VAL A 139 -8.88 -2.94 13.52
CA VAL A 139 -8.61 -4.38 13.63
C VAL A 139 -7.11 -4.55 13.51
N TYR A 140 -6.51 -5.34 14.39
CA TYR A 140 -5.13 -5.78 14.30
C TYR A 140 -5.07 -7.30 14.36
N PHE A 141 -4.30 -7.92 13.47
CA PHE A 141 -4.18 -9.37 13.42
C PHE A 141 -3.07 -9.86 14.34
N ASP A 142 -3.30 -10.96 15.04
CA ASP A 142 -2.25 -11.74 15.66
C ASP A 142 -1.70 -12.74 14.64
N PHE A 143 -0.56 -12.36 14.02
CA PHE A 143 0.07 -13.19 13.00
C PHE A 143 0.62 -14.52 13.53
N GLN A 144 0.70 -14.73 14.86
CA GLN A 144 1.08 -16.02 15.43
C GLN A 144 -0.04 -17.06 15.34
N LEU A 145 -1.29 -16.60 15.27
CA LEU A 145 -2.46 -17.47 15.14
C LEU A 145 -2.67 -17.96 13.70
N HIS A 146 -2.03 -17.31 12.72
CA HIS A 146 -2.14 -17.67 11.32
C HIS A 146 -1.64 -19.10 11.07
N ASP A 147 -2.37 -19.83 10.24
CA ASP A 147 -2.06 -21.21 9.88
C ASP A 147 -2.29 -21.43 8.39
N HIS A 148 -1.18 -21.52 7.65
CA HIS A 148 -1.19 -21.72 6.21
C HIS A 148 -1.86 -23.04 5.76
N GLN A 149 -2.07 -24.00 6.67
CA GLN A 149 -2.74 -25.28 6.36
C GLN A 149 -4.27 -25.19 6.42
N THR A 150 -4.82 -24.06 6.88
CA THR A 150 -6.27 -23.86 6.97
C THR A 150 -6.92 -23.61 5.61
N VAL A 151 -6.15 -23.18 4.62
CA VAL A 151 -6.60 -22.92 3.25
C VAL A 151 -5.91 -23.91 2.29
N PRO A 152 -6.65 -24.58 1.39
CA PRO A 152 -6.03 -25.46 0.40
C PRO A 152 -5.11 -24.68 -0.55
N LYS A 153 -3.99 -25.30 -0.95
CA LYS A 153 -2.90 -24.63 -1.69
C LYS A 153 -3.31 -24.02 -3.04
N ASN A 154 -4.38 -24.53 -3.67
CA ASN A 154 -4.89 -24.01 -4.93
C ASN A 154 -5.69 -22.70 -4.79
N PHE A 155 -6.03 -22.27 -3.56
CA PHE A 155 -6.76 -21.03 -3.29
C PHE A 155 -5.83 -19.90 -2.84
N GLN A 156 -4.89 -19.53 -3.71
CA GLN A 156 -3.80 -18.60 -3.36
C GLN A 156 -4.24 -17.18 -2.94
N TRP A 157 -5.42 -16.76 -3.37
CA TRP A 157 -5.98 -15.44 -3.06
C TRP A 157 -6.86 -15.43 -1.80
N ILE A 158 -7.07 -16.59 -1.19
CA ILE A 158 -7.80 -16.74 0.07
C ILE A 158 -6.80 -16.78 1.20
N ASP A 159 -7.07 -16.02 2.25
CA ASP A 159 -6.27 -16.01 3.47
C ASP A 159 -7.16 -15.87 4.69
N ILE A 160 -6.74 -16.46 5.80
CA ILE A 160 -7.46 -16.44 7.07
C ILE A 160 -6.52 -15.89 8.14
N GLN A 161 -6.93 -14.77 8.73
CA GLN A 161 -6.21 -14.08 9.79
C GLN A 161 -7.11 -13.96 11.02
N TYR A 162 -6.50 -13.72 12.18
CA TYR A 162 -7.21 -13.75 13.46
C TYR A 162 -6.88 -12.51 14.27
N GLU A 163 -7.89 -11.94 14.91
CA GLU A 163 -7.72 -11.00 16.02
C GLU A 163 -7.91 -11.78 17.33
N HIS A 164 -7.00 -11.57 18.28
CA HIS A 164 -7.12 -12.15 19.62
C HIS A 164 -8.10 -11.33 20.45
N GLU A 165 -9.03 -12.00 21.15
CA GLU A 165 -9.98 -11.37 22.07
C GLU A 165 -9.99 -12.13 23.42
N ASP A 166 -10.47 -11.48 24.49
CA ASP A 166 -10.40 -12.02 25.85
C ASP A 166 -11.03 -13.42 26.01
N THR A 167 -12.06 -13.74 25.22
CA THR A 167 -12.85 -14.98 25.36
C THR A 167 -12.69 -15.95 24.20
N GLY A 168 -11.90 -15.61 23.17
CA GLY A 168 -11.75 -16.41 21.97
C GLY A 168 -10.96 -15.69 20.88
N ILE A 169 -11.20 -16.08 19.64
CA ILE A 169 -10.60 -15.44 18.48
C ILE A 169 -11.69 -14.96 17.53
N GLN A 170 -11.41 -13.84 16.86
CA GLN A 170 -12.25 -13.29 15.80
C GLN A 170 -11.54 -13.54 14.46
N PRO A 171 -11.97 -14.56 13.69
CA PRO A 171 -11.40 -14.82 12.38
C PRO A 171 -11.87 -13.78 11.35
N PHE A 172 -11.00 -13.53 10.40
CA PHE A 172 -11.25 -12.70 9.22
C PHE A 172 -10.78 -13.46 7.99
N ILE A 173 -11.64 -13.55 6.99
CA ILE A 173 -11.36 -14.27 5.74
C ILE A 173 -11.35 -13.26 4.61
N THR A 174 -10.31 -13.29 3.79
CA THR A 174 -10.31 -12.60 2.51
C THR A 174 -10.55 -13.58 1.37
N LEU A 175 -11.34 -13.16 0.38
CA LEU A 175 -11.63 -13.91 -0.83
C LEU A 175 -11.14 -13.18 -2.08
N ASP A 176 -10.38 -12.10 -1.91
CA ASP A 176 -9.98 -11.18 -2.96
C ASP A 176 -8.52 -10.71 -2.82
N GLY A 177 -7.65 -11.53 -2.20
CA GLY A 177 -6.23 -11.18 -2.01
C GLY A 177 -6.02 -10.08 -0.97
N GLY A 178 -6.88 -10.02 0.05
CA GLY A 178 -6.84 -9.09 1.17
C GLY A 178 -7.40 -7.71 0.86
N ASN A 179 -8.11 -7.49 -0.25
CA ASN A 179 -8.72 -6.17 -0.54
C ASN A 179 -9.89 -5.90 0.41
N SER A 180 -10.64 -6.94 0.73
CA SER A 180 -11.62 -6.96 1.81
C SER A 180 -11.42 -8.17 2.72
N TRP A 181 -11.79 -8.00 3.98
CA TRP A 181 -11.71 -9.00 5.03
C TRP A 181 -13.08 -9.14 5.69
N ASN A 182 -13.72 -10.29 5.51
CA ASN A 182 -15.02 -10.60 6.09
C ASN A 182 -14.82 -11.20 7.48
N ALA A 183 -15.37 -10.56 8.50
CA ALA A 183 -15.41 -11.11 9.85
C ALA A 183 -16.34 -12.33 9.88
N THR A 184 -15.88 -13.43 10.44
CA THR A 184 -16.71 -14.61 10.69
C THR A 184 -17.34 -14.53 12.09
N PRO A 185 -18.28 -15.41 12.47
CA PRO A 185 -18.63 -15.52 13.88
C PRO A 185 -17.38 -15.87 14.71
N LYS A 186 -17.33 -15.36 15.94
CA LYS A 186 -16.24 -15.61 16.88
C LYS A 186 -16.20 -17.10 17.26
N THR A 187 -14.99 -17.59 17.56
CA THR A 187 -14.75 -19.02 17.82
C THR A 187 -13.63 -19.20 18.83
N LYS A 188 -13.47 -20.43 19.33
CA LYS A 188 -12.30 -20.86 20.12
C LYS A 188 -11.35 -21.76 19.34
N SER A 189 -11.62 -21.97 18.05
CA SER A 189 -10.88 -22.89 17.19
C SER A 189 -10.45 -22.18 15.91
N LYS A 190 -9.42 -22.72 15.24
CA LYS A 190 -9.05 -22.24 13.90
C LYS A 190 -10.17 -22.51 12.91
N VAL A 191 -10.31 -21.62 11.93
CA VAL A 191 -11.20 -21.84 10.79
C VAL A 191 -10.50 -22.74 9.79
N VAL A 192 -11.22 -23.70 9.23
CA VAL A 192 -10.72 -24.63 8.23
C VAL A 192 -11.57 -24.51 6.97
N MET A 193 -10.91 -24.37 5.83
CA MET A 193 -11.55 -24.42 4.52
C MET A 193 -11.28 -25.80 3.92
N LEU A 194 -12.33 -26.56 3.64
CA LEU A 194 -12.20 -27.86 2.99
C LEU A 194 -11.72 -27.71 1.54
N PRO A 195 -11.18 -28.79 0.93
CA PRO A 195 -10.83 -28.83 -0.48
C PRO A 195 -11.92 -28.27 -1.39
N TYR A 196 -11.50 -27.78 -2.57
CA TYR A 196 -12.40 -27.18 -3.57
C TYR A 196 -13.16 -25.94 -3.06
N GLY A 197 -12.72 -25.37 -1.94
CA GLY A 197 -13.26 -24.13 -1.39
C GLY A 197 -14.77 -24.16 -1.13
N SER A 198 -15.32 -25.35 -0.93
CA SER A 198 -16.75 -25.61 -0.93
C SER A 198 -17.38 -25.38 0.45
N VAL A 199 -16.63 -25.67 1.52
CA VAL A 199 -17.05 -25.54 2.91
C VAL A 199 -15.97 -24.80 3.68
N ILE A 200 -16.39 -23.79 4.44
CA ILE A 200 -15.55 -23.17 5.47
C ILE A 200 -16.22 -23.46 6.80
N LEU A 201 -15.50 -24.03 7.77
CA LEU A 201 -16.07 -24.41 9.06
C LEU A 201 -15.13 -24.18 10.23
N PHE A 202 -15.71 -24.07 11.42
CA PHE A 202 -15.01 -23.99 12.70
C PHE A 202 -15.92 -24.47 13.83
N VAL A 203 -15.35 -24.75 15.00
CA VAL A 203 -16.11 -25.10 16.20
C VAL A 203 -16.63 -23.84 16.88
N ASP A 204 -17.91 -23.80 17.21
CA ASP A 204 -18.57 -22.64 17.81
C ASP A 204 -17.96 -22.24 19.17
N MET A 205 -18.09 -20.97 19.56
CA MET A 205 -17.56 -20.47 20.84
C MET A 205 -18.15 -21.20 22.05
N ASP A 206 -19.42 -21.60 21.94
CA ASP A 206 -20.15 -22.34 22.98
C ASP A 206 -19.85 -23.85 22.96
N SER A 207 -18.99 -24.32 22.05
CA SER A 207 -18.39 -25.67 21.93
C SER A 207 -19.32 -26.87 21.68
N ASN A 208 -20.64 -26.71 21.69
CA ASN A 208 -21.56 -27.83 21.43
C ASN A 208 -21.71 -28.18 19.94
N GLY A 209 -21.19 -27.35 19.03
CA GLY A 209 -21.43 -27.52 17.60
C GLY A 209 -20.38 -26.87 16.73
N ILE A 210 -20.56 -27.01 15.42
CA ILE A 210 -19.80 -26.31 14.40
C ILE A 210 -20.65 -25.23 13.76
N ASN A 211 -19.99 -24.16 13.33
CA ASN A 211 -20.52 -23.26 12.33
C ASN A 211 -19.83 -23.55 10.99
N TYR A 212 -20.60 -23.56 9.92
CA TYR A 212 -20.09 -23.76 8.57
C TYR A 212 -20.77 -22.84 7.56
N SER A 213 -20.05 -22.50 6.51
CA SER A 213 -20.53 -21.70 5.38
C SER A 213 -20.34 -22.48 4.09
N LEU A 214 -21.36 -22.44 3.23
CA LEU A 214 -21.39 -23.07 1.92
C LEU A 214 -21.43 -22.04 0.78
N ASP A 215 -21.28 -20.75 1.09
CA ASP A 215 -21.49 -19.63 0.17
C ASP A 215 -20.42 -18.55 0.34
N GLN A 216 -19.19 -18.98 0.60
CA GLN A 216 -18.02 -18.11 0.74
C GLN A 216 -18.24 -17.03 1.83
N THR A 217 -18.63 -17.45 3.03
CA THR A 217 -18.81 -16.60 4.23
C THR A 217 -20.02 -15.68 4.23
N ALA A 218 -20.88 -15.71 3.20
CA ALA A 218 -22.06 -14.85 3.15
C ALA A 218 -23.10 -15.27 4.21
N THR A 219 -23.27 -16.57 4.44
CA THR A 219 -24.11 -17.11 5.51
C THR A 219 -23.37 -18.17 6.33
N TRP A 220 -23.77 -18.29 7.60
CA TRP A 220 -23.24 -19.27 8.54
C TRP A 220 -24.38 -20.11 9.11
N LEU A 221 -24.24 -21.43 8.97
CA LEU A 221 -25.16 -22.43 9.48
C LEU A 221 -24.54 -23.10 10.70
N ARG A 222 -25.37 -23.39 11.71
CA ARG A 222 -24.94 -24.08 12.93
C ARG A 222 -25.41 -25.54 12.90
N PHE A 223 -24.55 -26.46 13.31
CA PHE A 223 -24.88 -27.86 13.54
C PHE A 223 -24.35 -28.30 14.90
N ASP A 224 -25.24 -28.64 15.83
CA ASP A 224 -24.86 -29.14 17.15
C ASP A 224 -24.37 -30.59 17.02
N LEU A 225 -23.09 -30.80 17.38
CA LEU A 225 -22.39 -32.08 17.27
C LEU A 225 -22.32 -32.81 18.62
N TYR A 226 -22.22 -32.06 19.71
CA TYR A 226 -21.92 -32.56 21.04
C TYR A 226 -23.06 -32.26 21.99
N LYS A 227 -23.39 -33.25 22.83
CA LYS A 227 -24.38 -33.07 23.92
C LYS A 227 -23.79 -32.25 25.08
N THR A 228 -22.49 -32.34 25.27
CA THR A 228 -21.71 -31.63 26.30
C THR A 228 -20.80 -30.59 25.63
N LYS A 229 -20.13 -29.76 26.43
CA LYS A 229 -19.14 -28.75 25.99
C LYS A 229 -17.71 -29.33 26.07
N PRO A 230 -17.22 -30.07 25.07
CA PRO A 230 -15.89 -30.64 25.15
C PRO A 230 -14.81 -29.56 24.94
N ASN A 231 -13.60 -29.81 25.44
CA ASN A 231 -12.43 -29.00 25.12
C ASN A 231 -11.95 -29.33 23.70
N ILE A 232 -11.82 -28.31 22.86
CA ILE A 232 -11.42 -28.49 21.46
C ILE A 232 -9.90 -28.40 21.38
N LEU A 233 -9.28 -29.49 20.94
CA LEU A 233 -7.82 -29.57 20.83
C LEU A 233 -7.35 -29.31 19.41
N TYR A 234 -8.12 -29.75 18.41
CA TYR A 234 -7.76 -29.60 17.01
C TYR A 234 -8.99 -29.63 16.10
N ILE A 235 -8.89 -28.90 14.99
CA ILE A 235 -9.77 -29.04 13.83
C ILE A 235 -8.90 -28.96 12.58
N GLY A 236 -9.15 -29.83 11.61
CA GLY A 236 -8.38 -29.89 10.39
C GLY A 236 -9.05 -30.69 9.28
N ARG A 237 -8.41 -30.67 8.12
CA ARG A 237 -8.81 -31.48 6.96
C ARG A 237 -8.22 -32.88 7.08
N ILE A 238 -8.93 -33.89 6.60
CA ILE A 238 -8.39 -35.26 6.53
C ILE A 238 -7.43 -35.40 5.33
N SER A 239 -7.80 -34.85 4.18
CA SER A 239 -6.98 -34.86 2.97
C SER A 239 -7.21 -33.61 2.12
N GLU A 240 -6.38 -33.41 1.09
CA GLU A 240 -6.52 -32.32 0.11
C GLU A 240 -7.60 -32.60 -0.93
N THR A 241 -8.27 -33.76 -0.89
CA THR A 241 -9.29 -34.16 -1.88
C THR A 241 -10.64 -34.50 -1.27
N ASP A 242 -10.71 -34.73 0.03
CA ASP A 242 -11.94 -35.13 0.72
C ASP A 242 -12.67 -33.92 1.32
N LEU A 243 -13.99 -33.93 1.21
CA LEU A 243 -14.87 -32.97 1.87
C LEU A 243 -15.15 -33.36 3.33
N LYS A 244 -14.09 -33.76 4.04
CA LYS A 244 -14.16 -34.22 5.43
C LYS A 244 -13.26 -33.40 6.33
N ALA A 245 -13.81 -32.98 7.46
CA ALA A 245 -13.06 -32.41 8.57
C ALA A 245 -12.94 -33.43 9.69
N VAL A 246 -11.81 -33.40 10.39
CA VAL A 246 -11.63 -34.08 11.68
C VAL A 246 -11.58 -33.04 12.79
N ILE A 247 -12.31 -33.31 13.87
CA ILE A 247 -12.31 -32.51 15.09
C ILE A 247 -11.83 -33.43 16.21
N VAL A 248 -10.78 -33.01 16.92
CA VAL A 248 -10.24 -33.73 18.07
C VAL A 248 -10.64 -32.98 19.32
N THR A 249 -11.33 -33.68 20.21
CA THR A 249 -11.84 -33.10 21.45
C THR A 249 -11.42 -33.94 22.66
N ARG A 250 -11.51 -33.32 23.84
CA ARG A 250 -11.37 -33.98 25.13
C ARG A 250 -12.58 -33.62 25.99
N GLU A 251 -13.31 -34.62 26.47
CA GLU A 251 -14.42 -34.37 27.38
C GLU A 251 -13.91 -33.83 28.73
N PRO A 252 -14.65 -32.92 29.39
CA PRO A 252 -14.35 -32.57 30.77
C PRO A 252 -14.39 -33.85 31.61
N GLU A 253 -13.48 -34.00 32.56
CA GLU A 253 -13.43 -35.11 33.54
C GLU A 253 -12.98 -36.48 32.99
N VAL A 254 -12.98 -36.68 31.66
CA VAL A 254 -12.50 -37.92 31.04
C VAL A 254 -11.22 -37.65 30.27
N ASP A 255 -10.11 -38.30 30.66
CA ASP A 255 -8.84 -38.22 29.93
C ASP A 255 -8.85 -39.11 28.67
N LYS A 256 -9.91 -38.99 27.87
CA LYS A 256 -10.05 -39.67 26.57
C LYS A 256 -10.13 -38.63 25.47
N LEU A 257 -9.37 -38.86 24.40
CA LEU A 257 -9.47 -38.12 23.16
C LEU A 257 -10.59 -38.71 22.31
N GLN A 258 -11.45 -37.85 21.79
CA GLN A 258 -12.49 -38.21 20.84
C GLN A 258 -12.16 -37.61 19.48
N PHE A 259 -12.30 -38.43 18.44
CA PHE A 259 -12.10 -38.04 17.04
C PHE A 259 -13.45 -38.06 16.34
N THR A 260 -13.93 -36.89 15.95
CA THR A 260 -15.20 -36.74 15.23
C THR A 260 -14.91 -36.36 13.78
N THR A 261 -15.43 -37.13 12.83
CA THR A 261 -15.34 -36.81 11.40
C THR A 261 -16.67 -36.24 10.92
N VAL A 262 -16.61 -35.09 10.23
CA VAL A 262 -17.78 -34.45 9.61
C VAL A 262 -17.62 -34.53 8.10
N ASP A 263 -18.60 -35.12 7.41
CA ASP A 263 -18.56 -35.42 5.97
C ASP A 263 -19.58 -34.58 5.18
N PHE A 264 -19.09 -33.70 4.31
CA PHE A 264 -19.90 -32.81 3.47
C PHE A 264 -20.06 -33.33 2.02
N SER A 265 -19.62 -34.55 1.72
CA SER A 265 -19.61 -35.08 0.35
C SER A 265 -21.01 -35.17 -0.31
N HIS A 266 -22.07 -35.29 0.48
CA HIS A 266 -23.44 -35.46 -0.01
C HIS A 266 -24.18 -34.15 -0.38
N ILE A 267 -23.54 -32.98 -0.25
CA ILE A 267 -24.23 -31.67 -0.36
C ILE A 267 -24.10 -31.04 -1.76
N PHE A 268 -23.16 -31.47 -2.59
CA PHE A 268 -22.71 -30.68 -3.75
C PHE A 268 -22.99 -31.28 -5.15
N THR A 269 -23.28 -30.40 -6.12
CA THR A 269 -23.43 -30.65 -7.58
C THR A 269 -22.27 -30.01 -8.40
N THR A 270 -22.38 -29.59 -9.69
CA THR A 270 -21.24 -29.05 -10.50
C THR A 270 -21.58 -27.83 -11.40
N HIS A 271 -21.05 -26.61 -11.12
CA HIS A 271 -21.20 -25.36 -11.93
C HIS A 271 -20.09 -24.29 -11.60
N TYR A 272 -19.77 -23.34 -12.49
CA TYR A 272 -18.66 -22.36 -12.32
C TYR A 272 -18.99 -20.92 -12.76
N HIS A 273 -18.29 -19.90 -12.19
CA HIS A 273 -18.34 -18.48 -12.54
C HIS A 273 -16.92 -17.86 -12.66
N GLN A 274 -16.78 -16.67 -13.24
CA GLN A 274 -15.49 -15.98 -13.41
C GLN A 274 -15.55 -14.52 -12.97
N TRP A 275 -14.49 -13.98 -12.37
CA TRP A 275 -14.40 -12.58 -11.93
C TRP A 275 -12.94 -12.06 -11.95
N PRO A 276 -12.67 -10.76 -12.16
CA PRO A 276 -11.30 -10.22 -12.19
C PRO A 276 -10.75 -9.98 -10.77
N LEU A 277 -9.47 -10.31 -10.51
CA LEU A 277 -8.83 -10.07 -9.20
C LEU A 277 -8.57 -8.55 -9.01
N PRO A 278 -9.19 -7.88 -8.01
CA PRO A 278 -9.02 -6.44 -7.83
C PRO A 278 -7.67 -6.07 -7.21
N LYS A 279 -7.24 -4.83 -7.41
CA LYS A 279 -6.11 -4.16 -6.75
C LYS A 279 -6.54 -2.75 -6.33
N ALA A 280 -5.80 -2.13 -5.41
CA ALA A 280 -6.06 -0.78 -4.91
C ALA A 280 -6.24 0.28 -6.04
N GLU A 281 -5.57 0.11 -7.18
CA GLU A 281 -5.58 1.06 -8.30
C GLU A 281 -5.98 0.42 -9.66
N GLY A 282 -6.72 -0.71 -9.66
CA GLY A 282 -7.22 -1.34 -10.90
C GLY A 282 -7.19 -2.87 -10.89
N TYR A 283 -7.06 -3.49 -12.07
CA TYR A 283 -7.06 -4.96 -12.24
C TYR A 283 -5.71 -5.53 -12.69
N CYS A 284 -4.70 -4.67 -12.87
CA CYS A 284 -3.40 -5.10 -13.34
C CYS A 284 -2.52 -5.59 -12.20
N TYR A 285 -2.16 -6.87 -12.26
CA TYR A 285 -1.25 -7.53 -11.33
C TYR A 285 0.05 -7.87 -12.06
N ARG A 286 1.11 -7.09 -11.82
CA ARG A 286 2.47 -7.26 -12.40
C ARG A 286 2.50 -7.22 -13.92
N GLY A 287 1.92 -6.17 -14.47
CA GLY A 287 1.75 -6.07 -15.91
C GLY A 287 0.84 -7.14 -16.52
N LYS A 288 -0.01 -7.85 -15.74
CA LYS A 288 -0.97 -8.84 -16.26
C LYS A 288 -2.36 -8.66 -15.68
N ASN A 289 -3.39 -8.71 -16.53
CA ASN A 289 -4.77 -8.83 -16.09
C ASN A 289 -5.05 -10.31 -15.80
N THR A 290 -5.31 -10.62 -14.53
CA THR A 290 -5.59 -11.98 -14.09
C THR A 290 -7.07 -12.13 -13.77
N LEU A 291 -7.71 -13.12 -14.40
CA LEU A 291 -9.06 -13.53 -14.05
C LEU A 291 -9.01 -14.67 -13.06
N MET A 292 -9.91 -14.59 -12.08
CA MET A 292 -10.22 -15.65 -11.15
C MET A 292 -11.40 -16.46 -11.68
N ARG A 293 -11.29 -17.77 -11.63
CA ARG A 293 -12.37 -18.72 -11.93
C ARG A 293 -12.67 -19.49 -10.66
N THR A 294 -13.85 -19.26 -10.12
CA THR A 294 -14.29 -19.92 -8.89
C THR A 294 -15.74 -20.34 -9.06
N ARG A 295 -16.19 -21.29 -8.25
CA ARG A 295 -17.62 -21.57 -8.11
C ARG A 295 -18.43 -20.29 -7.78
N ASP A 296 -19.66 -20.21 -8.31
CA ASP A 296 -20.67 -19.24 -7.86
C ASP A 296 -21.11 -19.60 -6.42
N PRO A 297 -20.94 -18.72 -5.43
CA PRO A 297 -21.29 -19.01 -4.05
C PRO A 297 -22.75 -19.46 -3.86
N LYS A 298 -23.67 -19.06 -4.73
CA LYS A 298 -25.09 -19.42 -4.66
C LYS A 298 -25.40 -20.85 -5.11
N ILE A 299 -24.50 -21.49 -5.85
CA ILE A 299 -24.73 -22.83 -6.40
C ILE A 299 -23.93 -23.83 -5.59
N LEU A 300 -24.58 -24.71 -4.84
CA LEU A 300 -23.92 -25.77 -4.06
C LEU A 300 -23.26 -26.78 -5.00
N CYS A 301 -22.01 -26.52 -5.39
CA CYS A 301 -21.21 -27.42 -6.22
C CYS A 301 -19.75 -27.57 -5.72
N ILE A 302 -19.06 -28.61 -6.20
CA ILE A 302 -17.64 -28.83 -5.91
C ILE A 302 -16.80 -28.12 -6.98
N ASP A 303 -15.89 -27.24 -6.56
CA ASP A 303 -14.95 -26.57 -7.46
C ASP A 303 -13.73 -27.45 -7.75
N LYS A 304 -13.84 -28.36 -8.72
CA LYS A 304 -12.74 -29.28 -9.08
C LYS A 304 -11.65 -28.62 -9.93
N LEU A 305 -11.68 -27.30 -10.12
CA LEU A 305 -10.62 -26.62 -10.88
C LEU A 305 -9.31 -26.69 -10.09
N THR A 306 -8.24 -27.06 -10.78
CA THR A 306 -6.88 -27.01 -10.25
C THR A 306 -6.24 -25.66 -10.50
N GLU A 307 -6.64 -24.99 -11.58
CA GLU A 307 -6.16 -23.67 -11.99
C GLU A 307 -7.30 -22.66 -11.95
N HIS A 308 -7.26 -21.79 -10.94
CA HIS A 308 -8.26 -20.74 -10.76
C HIS A 308 -7.81 -19.38 -11.29
N MET A 309 -6.54 -19.23 -11.66
CA MET A 309 -5.96 -17.98 -12.16
C MET A 309 -5.68 -18.11 -13.66
N GLU A 310 -6.37 -17.32 -14.48
CA GLU A 310 -6.18 -17.26 -15.92
C GLU A 310 -5.63 -15.88 -16.32
N THR A 311 -4.46 -15.84 -16.97
CA THR A 311 -3.90 -14.58 -17.48
C THR A 311 -4.61 -14.21 -18.79
N LYS A 312 -5.36 -13.11 -18.81
CA LYS A 312 -6.08 -12.66 -20.02
C LYS A 312 -5.26 -11.80 -20.96
N SER A 313 -4.48 -10.86 -20.41
CA SER A 313 -3.71 -9.91 -21.21
C SER A 313 -2.57 -9.30 -20.41
N ILE A 314 -1.59 -8.77 -21.13
CA ILE A 314 -0.52 -7.95 -20.57
C ILE A 314 -1.04 -6.52 -20.46
N CYS A 315 -0.85 -5.87 -19.31
CA CYS A 315 -1.21 -4.47 -19.13
C CYS A 315 -0.06 -3.56 -19.56
N PRO A 316 -0.35 -2.29 -19.88
CA PRO A 316 0.67 -1.25 -19.89
C PRO A 316 1.38 -1.18 -18.54
N CYS A 317 2.69 -0.96 -18.54
CA CYS A 317 3.47 -0.78 -17.32
C CYS A 317 2.97 0.44 -16.54
N THR A 318 2.74 0.28 -15.24
CA THR A 318 2.46 1.39 -14.32
C THR A 318 3.69 1.70 -13.47
N SER A 319 3.64 2.78 -12.68
CA SER A 319 4.71 3.15 -11.75
C SER A 319 5.04 2.02 -10.75
N ASP A 320 4.08 1.15 -10.45
CA ASP A 320 4.24 -0.03 -9.59
C ASP A 320 5.11 -1.14 -10.21
N ASP A 321 5.18 -1.24 -11.53
CA ASP A 321 5.98 -2.25 -12.23
C ASP A 321 7.48 -1.90 -12.21
N TYR A 322 7.82 -0.63 -11.99
CA TYR A 322 9.21 -0.17 -11.86
C TYR A 322 9.67 -0.22 -10.41
N LYS A 323 10.53 -1.20 -10.07
CA LYS A 323 11.03 -1.40 -8.69
C LYS A 323 11.82 -0.20 -8.14
N ASN A 324 12.57 0.50 -8.99
CA ASN A 324 13.39 1.66 -8.66
C ASN A 324 13.65 2.45 -9.96
N VAL A 325 13.67 3.78 -9.90
CA VAL A 325 14.27 4.60 -10.96
C VAL A 325 15.66 5.03 -10.51
N PHE A 326 16.65 4.72 -11.34
CA PHE A 326 18.04 5.08 -11.11
C PHE A 326 18.44 6.08 -12.17
N ILE A 327 19.04 7.18 -11.74
CA ILE A 327 19.70 8.10 -12.65
C ILE A 327 21.17 7.75 -12.72
N SER A 328 21.66 7.52 -13.93
CA SER A 328 23.07 7.24 -14.22
C SER A 328 23.66 8.36 -15.06
N GLN A 329 24.95 8.66 -14.84
CA GLN A 329 25.69 9.62 -15.65
C GLN A 329 26.33 8.91 -16.84
N LEU A 330 26.12 9.48 -18.03
CA LEU A 330 26.77 9.08 -19.27
C LEU A 330 27.82 10.12 -19.68
N LEU A 331 28.87 9.68 -20.36
CA LEU A 331 29.81 10.55 -21.06
C LEU A 331 29.14 11.18 -22.28
N LEU A 332 29.70 12.28 -22.78
CA LEU A 332 29.18 13.02 -23.95
C LEU A 332 29.08 12.16 -25.22
N ASP A 333 29.91 11.12 -25.34
CA ASP A 333 29.90 10.14 -26.44
C ASP A 333 28.91 8.98 -26.21
N GLY A 334 28.14 9.03 -25.12
CA GLY A 334 27.22 7.98 -24.70
C GLY A 334 27.88 6.83 -23.93
N ALA A 335 29.21 6.86 -23.73
CA ALA A 335 29.90 5.82 -22.97
C ALA A 335 29.56 5.90 -21.47
N HIS A 336 29.63 4.77 -20.76
CA HIS A 336 29.46 4.74 -19.32
C HIS A 336 30.75 5.17 -18.59
N LEU A 337 30.62 5.89 -17.47
CA LEU A 337 31.74 6.13 -16.57
C LEU A 337 32.29 4.79 -16.05
N ARG A 338 33.62 4.65 -15.96
CA ARG A 338 34.31 3.46 -15.41
C ARG A 338 33.79 3.03 -14.03
N ARG A 339 33.25 3.98 -13.26
CA ARG A 339 32.55 3.74 -11.99
C ARG A 339 31.20 4.45 -12.03
N GLN A 340 30.13 3.72 -12.35
CA GLN A 340 28.79 4.29 -12.33
C GLN A 340 28.37 4.60 -10.89
N SER A 341 28.13 5.87 -10.62
CA SER A 341 27.33 6.29 -9.46
C SER A 341 25.88 6.39 -9.89
N TYR A 342 25.02 5.51 -9.37
CA TYR A 342 23.58 5.63 -9.54
C TYR A 342 22.99 6.42 -8.38
N THR A 343 22.14 7.39 -8.70
CA THR A 343 21.30 8.04 -7.69
C THR A 343 19.91 7.42 -7.79
N LYS A 344 19.49 6.73 -6.72
CA LYS A 344 18.11 6.28 -6.61
C LYS A 344 17.21 7.51 -6.43
N VAL A 345 16.16 7.60 -7.24
CA VAL A 345 15.15 8.66 -7.13
C VAL A 345 13.81 8.00 -6.85
N ASP A 346 13.18 8.39 -5.74
CA ASP A 346 11.81 8.00 -5.44
C ASP A 346 10.88 8.93 -6.22
N ILE A 347 10.23 8.39 -7.26
CA ILE A 347 9.26 9.14 -8.05
C ILE A 347 7.93 9.17 -7.27
N PRO A 348 7.43 10.35 -6.85
CA PRO A 348 6.10 10.48 -6.26
C PRO A 348 5.01 9.85 -7.14
N ALA A 349 4.01 9.23 -6.51
CA ALA A 349 2.95 8.51 -7.22
C ALA A 349 2.14 9.42 -8.16
N GLU A 350 2.12 10.72 -7.88
CA GLU A 350 1.46 11.76 -8.67
C GLU A 350 2.14 12.03 -10.01
N ILE A 351 3.42 11.62 -10.18
CA ILE A 351 4.14 11.81 -11.44
C ILE A 351 3.73 10.73 -12.44
N ASN A 352 3.10 11.16 -13.53
CA ASN A 352 2.92 10.32 -14.70
C ASN A 352 4.27 10.18 -15.44
N VAL A 353 4.87 8.99 -15.40
CA VAL A 353 6.15 8.70 -16.09
C VAL A 353 6.06 8.78 -17.61
N ASN A 354 4.85 8.80 -18.18
CA ASN A 354 4.64 9.02 -19.61
C ASN A 354 4.59 10.51 -19.97
N SER A 355 4.53 11.41 -18.99
CA SER A 355 4.69 12.85 -19.20
C SER A 355 6.17 13.22 -19.30
N PRO A 356 6.53 14.29 -20.03
CA PRO A 356 7.91 14.75 -20.07
C PRO A 356 8.42 15.09 -18.67
N ILE A 357 9.62 14.60 -18.35
CA ILE A 357 10.24 14.65 -17.03
C ILE A 357 11.73 15.00 -17.18
N THR A 358 12.24 15.83 -16.27
CA THR A 358 13.67 16.13 -16.20
C THR A 358 14.11 16.33 -14.75
N PHE A 359 15.41 16.31 -14.53
CA PHE A 359 16.02 16.26 -13.20
C PHE A 359 17.04 17.40 -13.02
N ASP A 360 16.86 18.19 -11.97
CA ASP A 360 17.91 19.08 -11.45
C ASP A 360 18.65 18.33 -10.34
N HIS A 361 19.78 17.73 -10.71
CA HIS A 361 20.64 16.99 -9.80
C HIS A 361 21.25 17.86 -8.71
N THR A 362 21.56 19.11 -9.03
CA THR A 362 22.25 20.03 -8.10
C THR A 362 21.33 20.37 -6.93
N ARG A 363 20.04 20.54 -7.18
CA ARG A 363 19.04 20.86 -6.14
C ARG A 363 18.16 19.68 -5.73
N LYS A 364 18.36 18.51 -6.34
CA LYS A 364 17.58 17.28 -6.11
C LYS A 364 16.08 17.49 -6.38
N TYR A 365 15.78 18.12 -7.51
CA TYR A 365 14.41 18.33 -7.98
C TYR A 365 14.08 17.51 -9.22
N ILE A 366 12.81 17.11 -9.30
CA ILE A 366 12.19 16.51 -10.47
C ILE A 366 11.20 17.54 -11.02
N TYR A 367 11.27 17.80 -12.31
CA TYR A 367 10.29 18.61 -13.02
C TYR A 367 9.49 17.72 -13.94
N THR A 368 8.16 17.82 -13.91
CA THR A 368 7.31 17.10 -14.85
C THR A 368 6.16 17.98 -15.32
N SER A 369 5.70 17.72 -16.55
CA SER A 369 4.50 18.37 -17.08
C SER A 369 3.22 17.69 -16.57
N MET A 370 2.36 18.47 -15.91
CA MET A 370 1.05 18.06 -15.40
C MET A 370 -0.04 18.99 -15.95
N GLY A 371 -0.66 18.58 -17.05
CA GLY A 371 -1.67 19.40 -17.75
C GLY A 371 -1.04 20.68 -18.31
N LYS A 372 -1.48 21.84 -17.82
CA LYS A 372 -0.95 23.17 -18.23
C LYS A 372 0.18 23.67 -17.34
N TYR A 373 0.74 22.82 -16.48
CA TYR A 373 1.75 23.24 -15.51
C TYR A 373 3.02 22.41 -15.63
N ILE A 374 4.14 23.03 -15.28
CA ILE A 374 5.35 22.31 -14.88
C ILE A 374 5.36 22.29 -13.35
N THR A 375 5.34 21.09 -12.79
CA THR A 375 5.34 20.85 -11.35
C THR A 375 6.73 20.42 -10.91
N GLN A 376 7.17 20.95 -9.77
CA GLN A 376 8.44 20.60 -9.14
C GLN A 376 8.21 19.71 -7.92
N PHE A 377 8.94 18.60 -7.87
CA PHE A 377 8.98 17.67 -6.76
C PHE A 377 10.41 17.57 -6.23
N THR A 378 10.57 17.31 -4.93
CA THR A 378 11.87 16.88 -4.40
C THR A 378 12.09 15.40 -4.68
N TYR A 379 13.34 14.94 -4.67
CA TYR A 379 13.67 13.52 -4.75
C TYR A 379 13.09 12.66 -3.61
N ILE A 380 12.59 13.30 -2.54
CA ILE A 380 11.99 12.65 -1.36
C ILE A 380 10.45 12.67 -1.44
N GLY A 381 9.88 13.15 -2.56
CA GLY A 381 8.45 13.03 -2.83
C GLY A 381 7.56 14.16 -2.28
N THR A 382 8.13 15.20 -1.65
CA THR A 382 7.34 16.37 -1.26
C THR A 382 7.12 17.30 -2.46
N VAL A 383 5.85 17.60 -2.75
CA VAL A 383 5.45 18.59 -3.77
C VAL A 383 5.85 19.97 -3.28
N HIS A 384 6.71 20.68 -4.02
CA HIS A 384 7.15 22.00 -3.60
C HIS A 384 6.37 23.14 -4.25
N SER A 385 5.88 23.00 -5.48
CA SER A 385 5.10 24.06 -6.15
C SER A 385 4.68 23.71 -7.58
N LYS A 386 3.56 24.31 -8.04
CA LYS A 386 3.26 24.51 -9.45
C LYS A 386 4.04 25.74 -9.91
N LEU A 387 5.18 25.56 -10.58
CA LEU A 387 6.12 26.64 -10.83
C LEU A 387 5.76 27.48 -12.06
N TYR A 388 5.26 26.83 -13.12
CA TYR A 388 5.11 27.49 -14.42
C TYR A 388 3.79 27.10 -15.06
N PHE A 389 3.02 28.09 -15.50
CA PHE A 389 1.87 27.89 -16.39
C PHE A 389 2.34 27.94 -17.84
N VAL A 390 1.96 26.94 -18.62
CA VAL A 390 2.35 26.78 -20.02
C VAL A 390 1.07 26.58 -20.84
N ASN A 391 0.80 27.52 -21.75
CA ASN A 391 -0.36 27.47 -22.65
C ASN A 391 -0.14 26.56 -23.87
N ASP A 392 1.02 25.91 -23.96
CA ASP A 392 1.36 24.96 -25.02
C ASP A 392 1.47 23.54 -24.47
N ASN A 393 1.20 22.55 -25.32
CA ASN A 393 1.45 21.16 -24.99
C ASN A 393 2.96 20.89 -25.01
N ILE A 394 3.51 20.40 -23.89
CA ILE A 394 4.92 20.07 -23.75
C ILE A 394 5.13 18.62 -24.18
N ILE A 395 6.05 18.40 -25.11
CA ILE A 395 6.42 17.07 -25.59
C ILE A 395 7.77 16.58 -25.06
N ASP A 396 8.64 17.50 -24.63
CA ASP A 396 9.92 17.17 -24.00
C ASP A 396 10.37 18.25 -23.00
N LEU A 397 11.17 17.85 -22.01
CA LEU A 397 11.69 18.69 -20.93
C LEU A 397 13.16 18.34 -20.68
N ALA A 398 14.02 19.36 -20.60
CA ALA A 398 15.43 19.23 -20.28
C ALA A 398 15.82 20.30 -19.24
N TYR A 399 16.66 19.94 -18.28
CA TYR A 399 17.20 20.90 -17.31
C TYR A 399 18.69 21.05 -17.57
N ASP A 400 19.12 22.26 -17.86
CA ASP A 400 20.53 22.58 -18.02
C ASP A 400 21.10 23.02 -16.66
N SER A 401 22.01 22.22 -16.11
CA SER A 401 22.60 22.47 -14.80
C SER A 401 23.63 23.59 -14.79
N VAL A 402 24.24 23.91 -15.95
CA VAL A 402 25.24 24.97 -16.10
C VAL A 402 24.55 26.33 -16.06
N PHE A 403 23.52 26.50 -16.89
CA PHE A 403 22.74 27.73 -16.97
C PHE A 403 21.61 27.80 -15.94
N ARG A 404 21.36 26.70 -15.21
CA ARG A 404 20.28 26.53 -14.23
C ARG A 404 18.91 26.88 -14.82
N VAL A 405 18.70 26.51 -16.09
CA VAL A 405 17.50 26.83 -16.85
C VAL A 405 16.75 25.57 -17.22
N LEU A 406 15.43 25.62 -17.08
CA LEU A 406 14.54 24.60 -17.59
C LEU A 406 14.24 24.92 -19.06
N ILE A 407 14.41 23.96 -19.94
CA ILE A 407 14.14 24.08 -21.38
C ILE A 407 13.05 23.07 -21.71
N PHE A 408 12.06 23.46 -22.51
CA PHE A 408 11.01 22.54 -22.94
C PHE A 408 10.69 22.70 -24.42
N LEU A 409 10.33 21.58 -25.05
CA LEU A 409 9.91 21.52 -26.44
C LEU A 409 8.39 21.44 -26.51
N THR A 410 7.77 22.32 -27.30
CA THR A 410 6.32 22.30 -27.49
C THR A 410 5.91 21.39 -28.65
N SER A 411 4.63 21.02 -28.72
CA SER A 411 4.06 20.28 -29.85
C SER A 411 4.22 20.99 -31.21
N ARG A 412 4.45 22.30 -31.20
CA ARG A 412 4.76 23.11 -32.39
C ARG A 412 6.25 23.10 -32.76
N LYS A 413 7.05 22.25 -32.12
CA LYS A 413 8.51 22.16 -32.26
C LYS A 413 9.23 23.48 -31.91
N GLN A 414 8.69 24.23 -30.96
CA GLN A 414 9.33 25.44 -30.45
C GLN A 414 10.08 25.13 -29.15
N LEU A 415 11.35 25.52 -29.09
CA LEU A 415 12.13 25.45 -27.86
C LEU A 415 11.82 26.70 -27.02
N LYS A 416 11.39 26.50 -25.77
CA LYS A 416 11.03 27.58 -24.85
C LYS A 416 11.71 27.37 -23.50
N THR A 417 11.93 28.48 -22.80
CA THR A 417 12.36 28.49 -21.40
C THR A 417 11.26 29.17 -20.58
N PRO A 418 10.98 28.74 -19.35
CA PRO A 418 10.07 29.48 -18.49
C PRO A 418 10.68 30.85 -18.22
N VAL A 419 9.95 31.90 -18.60
CA VAL A 419 10.34 33.27 -18.32
C VAL A 419 9.75 33.63 -16.98
N CYS A 420 10.59 33.81 -15.97
CA CYS A 420 10.18 34.42 -14.71
C CYS A 420 9.97 35.91 -14.97
N THR A 421 8.72 36.36 -15.09
CA THR A 421 8.42 37.79 -15.02
C THR A 421 8.55 38.22 -13.57
N LYS A 422 9.64 38.92 -13.25
CA LYS A 422 9.76 39.61 -11.96
C LYS A 422 8.66 40.66 -11.91
N HIS A 423 7.69 40.49 -11.03
CA HIS A 423 6.66 41.50 -10.82
C HIS A 423 7.36 42.78 -10.33
N THR A 424 7.06 43.92 -10.95
CA THR A 424 7.77 45.19 -10.69
C THR A 424 7.39 45.84 -9.36
N SER A 425 6.27 45.42 -8.78
CA SER A 425 5.82 45.90 -7.47
C SER A 425 6.46 45.11 -6.34
N ASP A 426 6.85 45.80 -5.27
CA ASP A 426 7.27 45.14 -4.04
C ASP A 426 6.08 44.41 -3.41
N ILE A 427 6.13 43.08 -3.39
CA ILE A 427 5.06 42.21 -2.88
C ILE A 427 5.25 42.04 -1.37
N GLY A 428 4.27 42.46 -0.59
CA GLY A 428 4.20 42.18 0.85
C GLY A 428 3.62 40.80 1.15
N GLN A 429 2.56 40.40 0.43
CA GLN A 429 1.88 39.11 0.59
C GLN A 429 1.21 38.74 -0.74
N PHE A 430 1.11 37.45 -1.05
CA PHE A 430 0.39 37.00 -2.24
C PHE A 430 -0.31 35.66 -2.02
N TYR A 431 -1.34 35.42 -2.82
CA TYR A 431 -2.07 34.16 -2.90
C TYR A 431 -2.44 33.90 -4.35
N ILE A 432 -2.31 32.66 -4.80
CA ILE A 432 -2.64 32.27 -6.17
C ILE A 432 -3.68 31.16 -6.10
N ASP A 433 -4.86 31.42 -6.65
CA ASP A 433 -5.90 30.42 -6.83
C ASP A 433 -5.80 29.86 -8.25
N PHE A 434 -5.23 28.66 -8.35
CA PHE A 434 -5.09 27.95 -9.62
C PHE A 434 -6.44 27.47 -10.19
N THR A 435 -7.47 27.33 -9.37
CA THR A 435 -8.79 26.87 -9.79
C THR A 435 -9.52 27.97 -10.55
N THR A 436 -9.52 29.19 -9.98
CA THR A 436 -10.16 30.37 -10.59
C THR A 436 -9.24 31.18 -11.49
N GLN A 437 -7.97 30.76 -11.61
CA GLN A 437 -6.93 31.41 -12.40
C GLN A 437 -6.68 32.88 -12.00
N LYS A 438 -6.75 33.14 -10.70
CA LYS A 438 -6.55 34.48 -10.13
C LYS A 438 -5.30 34.54 -9.25
N ALA A 439 -4.61 35.67 -9.31
CA ALA A 439 -3.57 36.01 -8.36
C ALA A 439 -4.01 37.23 -7.55
N TYR A 440 -3.78 37.18 -6.24
CA TYR A 440 -4.06 38.22 -5.28
C TYR A 440 -2.72 38.65 -4.71
N ILE A 441 -2.33 39.90 -4.97
CA ILE A 441 -1.00 40.41 -4.66
C ILE A 441 -1.19 41.66 -3.81
N LEU A 442 -0.85 41.57 -2.54
CA LEU A 442 -0.78 42.72 -1.65
C LEU A 442 0.62 43.32 -1.73
N THR A 443 0.72 44.56 -2.17
CA THR A 443 1.99 45.29 -2.26
C THR A 443 2.43 45.84 -0.90
N ILE A 444 3.71 46.24 -0.79
CA ILE A 444 4.21 46.99 0.38
C ILE A 444 3.49 48.33 0.54
N SER A 445 3.07 48.96 -0.56
CA SER A 445 2.23 50.18 -0.55
C SER A 445 0.78 49.94 -0.08
N LYS A 446 0.45 48.72 0.35
CA LYS A 446 -0.89 48.32 0.81
C LYS A 446 -1.95 48.35 -0.29
N ASP A 447 -1.55 48.05 -1.52
CA ASP A 447 -2.46 47.85 -2.65
C ASP A 447 -2.67 46.35 -2.87
N LEU A 448 -3.91 45.88 -2.71
CA LEU A 448 -4.31 44.53 -3.07
C LEU A 448 -4.73 44.49 -4.54
N ILE A 449 -3.84 43.95 -5.37
CA ILE A 449 -4.00 43.78 -6.81
C ILE A 449 -4.57 42.39 -7.08
N ILE A 450 -5.69 42.32 -7.82
CA ILE A 450 -6.30 41.07 -8.25
C ILE A 450 -6.10 40.94 -9.76
N LEU A 451 -5.35 39.92 -10.17
CA LEU A 451 -5.01 39.66 -11.57
C LEU A 451 -5.73 38.40 -12.06
N ASN A 452 -6.20 38.42 -13.31
CA ASN A 452 -6.49 37.19 -14.05
C ASN A 452 -5.28 36.84 -14.92
N PHE A 453 -4.57 35.77 -14.57
CA PHE A 453 -3.32 35.46 -15.27
C PHE A 453 -3.52 34.73 -16.61
N THR A 454 -4.75 34.38 -17.00
CA THR A 454 -4.99 33.93 -18.39
C THR A 454 -4.94 35.07 -19.41
N GLU A 455 -5.33 36.27 -18.99
CA GLU A 455 -5.38 37.45 -19.86
C GLU A 455 -4.22 38.42 -19.57
N GLY A 456 -3.57 38.31 -18.41
CA GLY A 456 -2.53 39.24 -17.97
C GLY A 456 -3.09 40.62 -17.60
N ILE A 457 -4.41 40.73 -17.47
CA ILE A 457 -5.11 41.99 -17.21
C ILE A 457 -5.36 42.12 -15.70
N THR A 458 -5.01 43.28 -15.15
CA THR A 458 -5.40 43.68 -13.80
C THR A 458 -6.91 43.82 -13.73
N LEU A 459 -7.57 42.99 -12.92
CA LEU A 459 -9.02 43.06 -12.76
C LEU A 459 -9.40 44.24 -11.87
N TYR A 460 -8.77 44.36 -10.70
CA TYR A 460 -9.05 45.39 -9.70
C TYR A 460 -7.82 45.66 -8.85
N THR A 461 -7.72 46.90 -8.35
CA THR A 461 -6.78 47.29 -7.29
C THR A 461 -7.59 47.86 -6.14
N ILE A 462 -7.37 47.35 -4.94
CA ILE A 462 -7.97 47.86 -3.69
C ILE A 462 -6.84 48.47 -2.86
N THR A 463 -6.89 49.78 -2.65
CA THR A 463 -5.87 50.53 -1.89
C THR A 463 -6.11 50.41 -0.38
N HIS A 464 -5.10 50.67 0.43
CA HIS A 464 -5.16 50.70 1.91
C HIS A 464 -5.49 49.36 2.58
N VAL A 465 -5.23 48.25 1.89
CA VAL A 465 -5.44 46.90 2.42
C VAL A 465 -4.27 46.51 3.32
N SER A 466 -4.49 46.23 4.60
CA SER A 466 -3.40 45.84 5.51
C SER A 466 -3.07 44.34 5.47
N ASP A 467 -4.06 43.49 5.21
CA ASP A 467 -3.98 42.01 5.12
C ASP A 467 -5.18 41.46 4.32
N PHE A 468 -5.06 40.24 3.80
CA PHE A 468 -6.15 39.53 3.10
C PHE A 468 -6.08 38.01 3.21
N ALA A 469 -7.24 37.36 3.05
CA ALA A 469 -7.39 35.92 2.95
C ALA A 469 -8.43 35.55 1.87
N VAL A 470 -8.24 34.42 1.20
CA VAL A 470 -9.14 33.93 0.15
C VAL A 470 -9.59 32.51 0.48
N PHE A 471 -10.89 32.27 0.36
CA PHE A 471 -11.50 30.96 0.58
C PHE A 471 -12.55 30.66 -0.51
N GLY A 472 -12.14 29.89 -1.52
CA GLY A 472 -12.96 29.66 -2.72
C GLY A 472 -13.22 30.95 -3.47
N GLU A 473 -14.49 31.29 -3.70
CA GLU A 473 -14.90 32.52 -4.39
C GLU A 473 -15.05 33.74 -3.46
N HIS A 474 -14.60 33.62 -2.21
CA HIS A 474 -14.74 34.65 -1.19
C HIS A 474 -13.39 35.21 -0.79
N MET A 475 -13.27 36.53 -0.85
CA MET A 475 -12.10 37.28 -0.41
C MET A 475 -12.46 38.13 0.80
N TYR A 476 -11.69 37.98 1.87
CA TYR A 476 -11.77 38.78 3.08
C TYR A 476 -10.50 39.63 3.17
N PHE A 477 -10.63 40.91 3.45
CA PHE A 477 -9.48 41.82 3.50
C PHE A 477 -9.71 42.93 4.53
N ILE A 478 -8.64 43.50 5.07
CA ILE A 478 -8.73 44.57 6.06
C ILE A 478 -8.43 45.90 5.38
N ASP A 479 -9.41 46.79 5.27
CA ASP A 479 -9.26 48.13 4.70
C ASP A 479 -9.56 49.17 5.79
N GLY A 480 -8.59 50.06 6.06
CA GLY A 480 -8.71 51.05 7.13
C GLY A 480 -8.98 50.45 8.52
N GLY A 481 -8.50 49.23 8.78
CA GLY A 481 -8.73 48.52 10.05
C GLY A 481 -10.08 47.82 10.18
N LYS A 482 -10.92 47.82 9.12
CA LYS A 482 -12.20 47.12 9.08
C LYS A 482 -12.13 45.86 8.23
N LEU A 483 -12.70 44.77 8.70
CA LEU A 483 -12.84 43.55 7.92
C LEU A 483 -13.90 43.75 6.83
N MET A 484 -13.46 43.65 5.59
CA MET A 484 -14.27 43.74 4.38
C MET A 484 -14.40 42.36 3.74
N PHE A 485 -15.49 42.17 3.01
CA PHE A 485 -15.80 40.94 2.29
C PHE A 485 -16.15 41.24 0.85
N ARG A 486 -15.65 40.42 -0.08
CA ARG A 486 -15.99 40.49 -1.50
C ARG A 486 -16.11 39.09 -2.08
N ASN A 487 -17.21 38.84 -2.78
CA ASN A 487 -17.32 37.68 -3.66
C ASN A 487 -16.63 38.03 -4.99
N VAL A 488 -15.61 37.26 -5.37
CA VAL A 488 -14.76 37.52 -6.52
C VAL A 488 -15.30 36.93 -7.84
N SER A 489 -16.36 36.11 -7.83
CA SER A 489 -16.96 35.55 -9.04
C SER A 489 -17.98 36.49 -9.69
N LYS A 490 -18.58 37.41 -8.92
CA LYS A 490 -19.46 38.45 -9.47
C LYS A 490 -18.63 39.53 -10.17
N LYS A 491 -18.80 39.67 -11.50
CA LYS A 491 -18.29 40.85 -12.23
C LYS A 491 -18.89 42.09 -11.57
N SER A 492 -18.03 43.03 -11.17
CA SER A 492 -18.48 44.29 -10.60
C SER A 492 -19.30 45.02 -11.67
N THR A 493 -20.61 45.07 -11.51
CA THR A 493 -21.42 46.08 -12.19
C THR A 493 -21.04 47.41 -11.52
N ASN A 494 -20.38 48.29 -12.28
CA ASN A 494 -19.82 49.60 -11.91
C ASN A 494 -20.34 50.17 -10.57
N VAL A 495 -19.40 50.41 -9.65
CA VAL A 495 -19.56 51.31 -8.49
C VAL A 495 -19.06 52.69 -8.89
#